data_AF-A0A959YYW7-F1
#
_entry.id   AF-A0A959YYW7-F1
#
_cell.length_a   1.000
_cell.length_b   1.000
_cell.length_c   1.000
_cell.angle_alpha   90.00
_cell.angle_beta   90.00
_cell.angle_gamma   90.00
#
_symmetry.space_group_name_H-M   'P 1'
#
loop_
_entity.id
_entity.type
_entity.pdbx_description
1 polymer ?
#
loop_
_entity_poly.entity_id
_entity_poly.type
_entity_poly.pdbx_seq_one_letter_code
_entity_poly.pdbx_strand_id
1 'polypeptide(L)'
;WAWEAALAHLHGERYESVTDAAERYARRARRQANLPLRRLYRQAWRRNVQLQMGDDLSLGEGARSQVWSFDEAPDPTEVDFQPFRHWVPTAIVTGTNGKTTTTRMLAKILNAAGHRTGFCSTDVVQIGDEVIDRDDYSGPGGARAVLRHPATTAAVLETARGGLLRRGLQARLADVGIVTNVGEDHLGDLGIHTVEQLAEV
;
A
#
# COMPACT_ATOMS: atom_id res chain seq x y z
N TRP A 1 -21.05 8.89 3.10
CA TRP A 1 -22.49 9.14 2.92
C TRP A 1 -23.37 8.23 3.77
N ALA A 2 -23.53 6.93 3.50
CA ALA A 2 -24.54 6.12 4.22
C ALA A 2 -24.37 6.11 5.76
N TRP A 3 -23.14 5.94 6.22
CA TRP A 3 -22.79 6.02 7.65
C TRP A 3 -23.04 7.41 8.25
N GLU A 4 -22.56 8.46 7.59
CA GLU A 4 -22.71 9.86 8.03
C GLU A 4 -24.17 10.31 8.02
N ALA A 5 -24.95 9.90 7.03
CA ALA A 5 -26.38 10.19 6.93
C ALA A 5 -27.18 9.49 8.04
N ALA A 6 -26.82 8.24 8.38
CA ALA A 6 -27.43 7.52 9.49
C ALA A 6 -27.12 8.20 10.85
N LEU A 7 -25.88 8.61 11.07
CA LEU A 7 -25.46 9.38 12.25
C LEU A 7 -26.19 10.72 12.35
N ALA A 8 -26.19 11.50 11.27
CA ALA A 8 -26.88 12.80 11.25
C ALA A 8 -28.38 12.66 11.50
N HIS A 9 -29.02 11.63 10.93
CA HIS A 9 -30.43 11.34 11.18
C HIS A 9 -30.69 11.02 12.66
N LEU A 10 -29.85 10.21 13.29
CA LEU A 10 -29.95 9.87 14.73
C LEU A 10 -29.75 11.11 15.62
N HIS A 11 -28.93 12.06 15.20
CA HIS A 11 -28.65 13.30 15.94
C HIS A 11 -29.57 14.48 15.57
N GLY A 12 -30.53 14.29 14.66
CA GLY A 12 -31.42 15.36 14.19
C GLY A 12 -30.71 16.44 13.36
N GLU A 13 -29.52 16.11 12.84
CA GLU A 13 -28.72 16.99 11.99
C GLU A 13 -29.13 16.85 10.53
N ARG A 14 -28.83 17.89 9.73
CA ARG A 14 -29.05 17.83 8.28
C ARG A 14 -27.96 17.00 7.62
N TYR A 15 -28.34 16.21 6.63
CA TYR A 15 -27.42 15.42 5.81
C TYR A 15 -27.68 15.63 4.32
N GLU A 16 -26.64 15.41 3.52
CA GLU A 16 -26.70 15.43 2.05
C GLU A 16 -27.76 14.44 1.55
N SER A 17 -28.59 14.83 0.58
CA SER A 17 -29.58 13.91 0.01
C SER A 17 -28.90 12.74 -0.74
N VAL A 18 -29.59 11.61 -0.86
CA VAL A 18 -29.09 10.46 -1.65
C VAL A 18 -28.75 10.89 -3.07
N THR A 19 -29.59 11.75 -3.67
CA THR A 19 -29.43 12.22 -5.05
C THR A 19 -28.19 13.08 -5.21
N ASP A 20 -27.98 14.04 -4.30
CA ASP A 20 -26.80 14.91 -4.34
C ASP A 20 -25.52 14.12 -4.11
N ALA A 21 -25.57 13.16 -3.18
CA ALA A 21 -24.45 12.24 -2.93
C ALA A 21 -24.18 11.36 -4.13
N ALA A 22 -25.22 10.79 -4.76
CA ALA A 22 -25.10 9.98 -5.96
C ALA A 22 -24.50 10.78 -7.13
N GLU A 23 -24.91 12.05 -7.32
CA GLU A 23 -24.30 12.92 -8.31
C GLU A 23 -22.83 13.25 -7.98
N ARG A 24 -22.51 13.51 -6.71
CA ARG A 24 -21.13 13.72 -6.26
C ARG A 24 -20.27 12.49 -6.54
N TYR A 25 -20.76 11.29 -6.21
CA TYR A 25 -20.07 10.04 -6.49
C TYR A 25 -20.02 9.73 -7.99
N ALA A 26 -21.05 10.06 -8.78
CA ALA A 26 -21.04 9.90 -10.23
C ALA A 26 -20.07 10.87 -10.90
N ARG A 27 -19.98 12.13 -10.44
CA ARG A 27 -18.94 13.09 -10.85
C ARG A 27 -17.56 12.55 -10.50
N ARG A 28 -17.38 12.00 -9.30
CA ARG A 28 -16.13 11.36 -8.86
C ARG A 28 -15.79 10.12 -9.69
N ALA A 29 -16.77 9.28 -10.03
CA ALA A 29 -16.61 8.09 -10.86
C ALA A 29 -16.28 8.44 -12.32
N ARG A 30 -16.94 9.46 -12.90
CA ARG A 30 -16.62 10.01 -14.23
C ARG A 30 -15.23 10.65 -14.25
N ARG A 31 -14.83 11.32 -13.16
CA ARG A 31 -13.44 11.77 -12.95
C ARG A 31 -12.47 10.60 -12.78
N GLN A 32 -12.86 9.50 -12.15
CA GLN A 32 -12.07 8.28 -11.99
C GLN A 32 -11.99 7.43 -13.27
N ALA A 33 -12.90 7.63 -14.24
CA ALA A 33 -12.74 7.21 -15.63
C ALA A 33 -11.66 8.05 -16.36
N ASN A 34 -10.56 8.31 -15.66
CA ASN A 34 -9.48 9.18 -16.07
C ASN A 34 -8.57 8.42 -17.05
N LEU A 35 -8.81 8.60 -18.35
CA LEU A 35 -7.93 8.08 -19.39
C LEU A 35 -6.45 8.49 -19.16
N PRO A 36 -6.15 9.75 -18.76
CA PRO A 36 -4.82 10.14 -18.30
C PRO A 36 -4.28 9.27 -17.16
N LEU A 37 -4.94 9.10 -16.00
CA LEU A 37 -4.41 8.24 -14.92
C LEU A 37 -4.18 6.79 -15.37
N ARG A 38 -5.08 6.23 -16.19
CA ARG A 38 -4.88 4.89 -16.77
C ARG A 38 -3.70 4.83 -17.74
N ARG A 39 -3.40 5.92 -18.43
CA ARG A 39 -2.19 6.05 -19.26
C ARG A 39 -0.96 6.17 -18.36
N LEU A 40 -0.98 7.02 -17.33
CA LEU A 40 0.11 7.18 -16.36
C LEU A 40 0.47 5.84 -15.72
N TYR A 41 -0.54 5.11 -15.22
CA TYR A 41 -0.37 3.77 -14.67
C TYR A 41 0.30 2.82 -15.67
N ARG A 42 -0.24 2.71 -16.89
CA ARG A 42 0.35 1.84 -17.94
C ARG A 42 1.78 2.25 -18.31
N GLN A 43 2.04 3.55 -18.35
CA GLN A 43 3.34 4.11 -18.68
C GLN A 43 4.39 3.83 -17.60
N ALA A 44 4.03 3.99 -16.33
CA ALA A 44 4.86 3.61 -15.19
C ALA A 44 5.13 2.10 -15.20
N TRP A 45 4.08 1.29 -15.39
CA TRP A 45 4.17 -0.17 -15.42
C TRP A 45 5.13 -0.69 -16.50
N ARG A 46 5.03 -0.17 -17.73
CA ARG A 46 5.93 -0.54 -18.84
C ARG A 46 7.38 -0.13 -18.62
N ARG A 47 7.62 0.87 -17.78
CA ARG A 47 8.95 1.44 -17.53
C ARG A 47 9.62 0.91 -16.27
N ASN A 48 8.97 -0.02 -15.57
CA ASN A 48 9.35 -0.50 -14.26
C ASN A 48 9.49 0.61 -13.21
N VAL A 49 8.56 1.55 -13.24
CA VAL A 49 8.45 2.58 -12.21
C VAL A 49 7.32 2.21 -11.26
N GLN A 50 7.59 2.25 -9.96
CA GLN A 50 6.56 2.06 -8.94
C GLN A 50 5.57 3.22 -8.97
N LEU A 51 4.29 2.89 -9.05
CA LEU A 51 3.19 3.84 -8.89
C LEU A 51 2.20 3.26 -7.88
N GLN A 52 1.84 4.04 -6.87
CA GLN A 52 1.00 3.60 -5.77
C GLN A 52 -0.25 4.47 -5.71
N MET A 53 -1.40 3.84 -5.52
CA MET A 53 -2.69 4.53 -5.40
C MET A 53 -3.30 4.27 -4.02
N GLY A 54 -3.80 5.33 -3.40
CA GLY A 54 -4.57 5.34 -2.16
C GLY A 54 -5.70 6.35 -2.29
N ASP A 55 -5.81 7.27 -1.32
CA ASP A 55 -6.62 8.49 -1.47
C ASP A 55 -5.96 9.54 -2.37
N ASP A 56 -4.69 9.32 -2.68
CA ASP A 56 -3.81 10.09 -3.55
C ASP A 56 -3.02 9.15 -4.47
N LEU A 57 -2.16 9.73 -5.30
CA LEU A 57 -1.27 9.03 -6.22
C LEU A 57 0.18 9.33 -5.86
N SER A 58 1.07 8.33 -5.94
CA SER A 58 2.51 8.59 -5.93
C SER A 58 3.27 7.85 -7.02
N LEU A 59 4.36 8.44 -7.47
CA LEU A 59 5.32 7.89 -8.42
C LEU A 59 6.71 7.84 -7.79
N GLY A 60 7.41 6.72 -7.94
CA GLY A 60 8.70 6.49 -7.32
C GLY A 60 8.63 6.27 -5.80
N GLU A 61 9.81 6.09 -5.22
CA GLU A 61 9.99 5.66 -3.83
C GLU A 61 11.14 6.41 -3.15
N GLY A 62 11.18 6.36 -1.82
CA GLY A 62 12.19 7.00 -0.99
C GLY A 62 12.31 8.49 -1.31
N ALA A 63 13.55 8.99 -1.37
CA ALA A 63 13.87 10.38 -1.70
C ALA A 63 13.36 10.84 -3.08
N ARG A 64 12.96 9.91 -3.95
CA ARG A 64 12.43 10.20 -5.29
C ARG A 64 10.92 10.06 -5.37
N SER A 65 10.23 9.77 -4.27
CA SER A 65 8.78 9.68 -4.27
C SER A 65 8.17 11.07 -4.46
N GLN A 66 7.23 11.17 -5.40
CA GLN A 66 6.40 12.35 -5.60
C GLN A 66 4.94 11.96 -5.44
N VAL A 67 4.17 12.80 -4.76
CA VAL A 67 2.77 12.53 -4.38
C VAL A 67 1.87 13.65 -4.88
N TRP A 68 0.73 13.30 -5.45
CA TRP A 68 -0.28 14.22 -5.96
C TRP A 68 -1.67 13.78 -5.54
N SER A 69 -2.57 14.73 -5.34
CA SER A 69 -4.00 14.42 -5.37
C SER A 69 -4.39 13.90 -6.76
N PHE A 70 -5.49 13.15 -6.87
CA PHE A 70 -5.93 12.65 -8.18
C PHE A 70 -6.29 13.75 -9.19
N ASP A 71 -6.69 14.93 -8.71
CA ASP A 71 -7.04 16.08 -9.54
C ASP A 71 -5.78 16.84 -10.04
N GLU A 72 -4.66 16.72 -9.33
CA GLU A 72 -3.38 17.38 -9.63
C GLU A 72 -2.35 16.41 -10.21
N ALA A 73 -2.76 15.18 -10.53
CA ALA A 73 -1.87 14.18 -11.09
C ALA A 73 -1.28 14.67 -12.43
N PRO A 74 0.02 14.43 -12.68
CA PRO A 74 0.70 14.99 -13.84
C PRO A 74 0.18 14.38 -15.15
N ASP A 75 0.27 15.15 -16.25
CA ASP A 75 -0.06 14.61 -17.57
C ASP A 75 0.94 13.47 -17.92
N PRO A 76 0.47 12.25 -18.22
CA PRO A 76 1.33 11.14 -18.62
C PRO A 76 2.30 11.43 -19.77
N THR A 77 2.04 12.43 -20.62
CA THR A 77 2.95 12.80 -21.72
C THR A 77 4.07 13.74 -21.30
N GLU A 78 3.93 14.41 -20.15
CA GLU A 78 4.89 15.39 -19.62
C GLU A 78 5.78 14.82 -18.52
N VAL A 79 5.44 13.65 -17.98
CA VAL A 79 6.25 12.98 -16.93
C VAL A 79 7.56 12.44 -17.50
N ASP A 80 8.68 12.95 -17.01
CA ASP A 80 9.97 12.27 -17.11
C ASP A 80 10.03 11.11 -16.10
N PHE A 81 10.05 9.88 -16.60
CA PHE A 81 10.09 8.69 -15.77
C PHE A 81 11.50 8.29 -15.30
N GLN A 82 12.57 8.87 -15.88
CA GLN A 82 13.95 8.47 -15.59
C GLN A 82 14.31 8.54 -14.10
N PRO A 83 13.97 9.61 -13.36
CA PRO A 83 14.31 9.70 -11.94
C PRO A 83 13.72 8.55 -11.11
N PHE A 84 12.55 8.03 -11.49
CA PHE A 84 11.80 7.04 -10.72
C PHE A 84 12.14 5.59 -11.05
N ARG A 85 13.13 5.34 -11.94
CA ARG A 85 13.55 3.98 -12.33
C ARG A 85 14.35 3.25 -11.26
N HIS A 86 14.91 3.98 -10.30
CA HIS A 86 15.57 3.39 -9.15
C HIS A 86 14.56 3.25 -8.02
N TRP A 87 14.25 2.01 -7.64
CA TRP A 87 13.38 1.70 -6.50
C TRP A 87 14.20 1.47 -5.23
N VAL A 88 13.55 1.54 -4.09
CA VAL A 88 14.13 1.23 -2.79
C VAL A 88 14.31 -0.29 -2.70
N PRO A 89 15.50 -0.81 -2.35
CA PRO A 89 15.69 -2.25 -2.11
C PRO A 89 14.66 -2.78 -1.12
N THR A 90 13.82 -3.71 -1.55
CA THR A 90 12.61 -4.10 -0.83
C THR A 90 12.52 -5.61 -0.63
N ALA A 91 12.31 -6.02 0.63
CA ALA A 91 11.94 -7.37 1.00
C ALA A 91 10.46 -7.44 1.40
N ILE A 92 9.72 -8.43 0.88
CA ILE A 92 8.35 -8.73 1.29
C ILE A 92 8.37 -9.98 2.16
N VAL A 93 7.77 -9.92 3.36
CA VAL A 93 7.69 -11.02 4.31
C VAL A 93 6.25 -11.46 4.48
N THR A 94 5.97 -12.73 4.18
CA THR A 94 4.66 -13.37 4.35
C THR A 94 4.81 -14.74 5.03
N GLY A 95 3.68 -15.37 5.34
CA GLY A 95 3.58 -16.68 5.99
C GLY A 95 2.60 -16.68 7.15
N THR A 96 2.35 -17.85 7.73
CA THR A 96 1.43 -17.99 8.86
C THR A 96 2.01 -17.33 10.11
N ASN A 97 3.18 -17.79 10.56
CA ASN A 97 3.82 -17.31 11.80
C ASN A 97 5.21 -16.72 11.56
N GLY A 98 5.65 -15.81 12.45
CA GLY A 98 7.02 -15.28 12.46
C GLY A 98 7.28 -14.12 11.49
N LYS A 99 6.25 -13.63 10.77
CA LYS A 99 6.35 -12.47 9.88
C LYS A 99 6.92 -11.24 10.59
N THR A 100 6.25 -10.77 11.64
CA THR A 100 6.65 -9.58 12.41
C THR A 100 8.05 -9.69 12.99
N THR A 101 8.40 -10.84 13.58
CA THR A 101 9.76 -11.07 14.11
C THR A 101 10.81 -10.99 13.00
N THR A 102 10.53 -11.60 11.86
CA THR A 102 11.44 -11.60 10.70
C THR A 102 11.58 -10.20 10.11
N THR A 103 10.47 -9.48 9.94
CA THR A 103 10.44 -8.09 9.47
C THR A 103 11.31 -7.19 10.34
N ARG A 104 11.13 -7.25 11.66
CA ARG A 104 11.89 -6.43 12.63
C ARG A 104 13.36 -6.81 12.68
N MET A 105 13.67 -8.11 12.63
CA MET A 105 15.05 -8.59 12.61
C MET A 105 15.79 -8.12 11.35
N LEU A 106 15.18 -8.26 10.17
CA LEU A 106 15.75 -7.78 8.90
C LEU A 106 15.93 -6.26 8.91
N ALA A 107 14.95 -5.51 9.41
CA ALA A 107 15.06 -4.06 9.52
C ALA A 107 16.24 -3.65 10.40
N LYS A 108 16.47 -4.33 11.53
CA LYS A 108 17.63 -4.07 12.40
C LYS A 108 18.96 -4.46 11.75
N ILE A 109 19.01 -5.57 11.01
CA ILE A 109 20.22 -5.97 10.26
C ILE A 109 20.56 -4.92 9.18
N LEU A 110 19.57 -4.49 8.41
CA LEU A 110 19.77 -3.50 7.34
C LEU A 110 20.16 -2.12 7.91
N ASN A 111 19.55 -1.71 9.02
CA ASN A 111 19.97 -0.50 9.74
C ASN A 111 21.43 -0.59 10.22
N ALA A 112 21.83 -1.74 10.79
CA ALA A 112 23.23 -1.97 11.20
C ALA A 112 24.20 -1.98 10.00
N ALA A 113 23.72 -2.33 8.81
CA ALA A 113 24.47 -2.25 7.56
C ALA A 113 24.53 -0.83 6.95
N GLY A 114 23.97 0.19 7.62
CA GLY A 114 24.03 1.59 7.19
C GLY A 114 22.85 2.06 6.34
N HIS A 115 21.82 1.23 6.16
CA HIS A 115 20.56 1.70 5.58
C HIS A 115 19.74 2.48 6.60
N ARG A 116 18.84 3.34 6.12
CA ARG A 116 17.72 3.85 6.91
C ARG A 116 16.49 3.07 6.48
N THR A 117 16.31 1.92 7.12
CA THR A 117 15.31 0.93 6.73
C THR A 117 13.93 1.32 7.23
N GLY A 118 12.99 1.40 6.31
CA GLY A 118 11.58 1.47 6.64
C GLY A 118 10.96 0.09 6.75
N PHE A 119 10.08 -0.13 7.72
CA PHE A 119 9.28 -1.35 7.76
C PHE A 119 7.85 -1.05 8.22
N CYS A 120 6.93 -1.91 7.80
CA CYS A 120 5.59 -1.95 8.33
C CYS A 120 5.29 -3.36 8.85
N SER A 121 4.66 -3.45 10.02
CA SER A 121 4.07 -4.66 10.59
C SER A 121 2.62 -4.41 11.00
N THR A 122 1.96 -5.40 11.55
CA THR A 122 0.56 -5.32 12.02
C THR A 122 0.30 -4.23 13.08
N ASP A 123 1.33 -3.59 13.63
CA ASP A 123 1.20 -2.65 14.74
C ASP A 123 2.01 -1.34 14.60
N VAL A 124 2.86 -1.22 13.57
CA VAL A 124 3.74 -0.05 13.43
C VAL A 124 4.22 0.17 12.00
N VAL A 125 4.39 1.44 11.65
CA VAL A 125 5.25 1.91 10.56
C VAL A 125 6.44 2.64 11.17
N GLN A 126 7.65 2.21 10.82
CA GLN A 126 8.88 2.76 11.39
C GLN A 126 9.92 3.00 10.29
N ILE A 127 10.66 4.11 10.37
CA ILE A 127 11.76 4.46 9.47
C ILE A 127 13.05 4.68 10.26
N GLY A 128 14.03 3.80 10.08
CA GLY A 128 15.22 3.77 10.95
C GLY A 128 14.80 3.42 12.38
N ASP A 129 15.03 4.33 13.32
CA ASP A 129 14.59 4.21 14.72
C ASP A 129 13.35 5.07 15.06
N GLU A 130 12.79 5.77 14.08
CA GLU A 130 11.64 6.66 14.26
C GLU A 130 10.33 5.95 13.93
N VAL A 131 9.41 5.90 14.89
CA VAL A 131 8.04 5.41 14.67
C VAL A 131 7.23 6.52 14.02
N ILE A 132 6.76 6.27 12.79
CA ILE A 132 5.95 7.20 12.02
C ILE A 132 4.49 7.09 12.44
N ASP A 133 4.01 5.87 12.66
CA ASP A 133 2.64 5.64 13.09
C ASP A 133 2.45 4.27 13.76
N ARG A 134 1.41 4.15 14.59
CA ARG A 134 0.97 2.94 15.29
C ARG A 134 -0.51 2.72 15.04
N ASP A 135 -0.79 1.80 14.13
CA ASP A 135 -2.13 1.30 13.81
C ASP A 135 -2.00 -0.08 13.13
N ASP A 136 -3.11 -0.70 12.72
CA ASP A 136 -3.08 -1.93 11.91
C ASP A 136 -2.62 -1.65 10.47
N TYR A 137 -1.30 -1.68 10.30
CA TYR A 137 -0.61 -1.45 9.05
C TYR A 137 -0.31 -2.73 8.24
N SER A 138 -1.03 -3.83 8.51
CA SER A 138 -0.94 -5.07 7.72
C SER A 138 -1.50 -4.95 6.29
N GLY A 139 -2.10 -3.79 5.95
CA GLY A 139 -2.60 -3.42 4.63
C GLY A 139 -1.64 -2.57 3.78
N PRO A 140 -2.03 -2.23 2.53
CA PRO A 140 -1.19 -1.49 1.60
C PRO A 140 -0.86 -0.05 2.05
N GLY A 141 -1.56 0.48 3.07
CA GLY A 141 -1.26 1.78 3.65
C GLY A 141 0.12 1.84 4.30
N GLY A 142 0.51 0.80 5.05
CA GLY A 142 1.80 0.76 5.74
C GLY A 142 2.98 0.72 4.78
N ALA A 143 2.91 -0.19 3.79
CA ALA A 143 3.91 -0.27 2.74
C ALA A 143 4.04 1.03 1.95
N ARG A 144 2.91 1.68 1.65
CA ARG A 144 2.91 2.97 0.96
C ARG A 144 3.56 4.07 1.79
N ALA A 145 3.28 4.13 3.09
CA ALA A 145 3.93 5.08 3.98
C ALA A 145 5.46 4.86 4.00
N VAL A 146 5.91 3.61 4.12
CA VAL A 146 7.33 3.24 4.08
C VAL A 146 8.00 3.65 2.78
N LEU A 147 7.43 3.22 1.65
CA LEU A 147 8.02 3.43 0.32
C LEU A 147 7.97 4.89 -0.13
N ARG A 148 7.03 5.70 0.38
CA ARG A 148 6.98 7.14 0.07
C ARG A 148 7.91 7.99 0.93
N HIS A 149 8.31 7.49 2.10
CA HIS A 149 9.04 8.31 3.04
C HIS A 149 10.44 8.66 2.49
N PRO A 150 10.82 9.95 2.40
CA PRO A 150 12.03 10.37 1.69
C PRO A 150 13.33 9.84 2.30
N ALA A 151 13.29 9.52 3.60
CA ALA A 151 14.45 9.00 4.31
C ALA A 151 14.65 7.48 4.15
N THR A 152 13.70 6.76 3.53
CA THR A 152 13.79 5.31 3.35
C THR A 152 14.84 4.96 2.29
N THR A 153 15.83 4.15 2.66
CA THR A 153 16.86 3.64 1.73
C THR A 153 16.88 2.12 1.57
N ALA A 154 16.07 1.42 2.35
CA ALA A 154 15.70 0.01 2.18
C ALA A 154 14.31 -0.21 2.82
N ALA A 155 13.54 -1.19 2.38
CA ALA A 155 12.21 -1.49 2.92
C ALA A 155 12.03 -2.96 3.27
N VAL A 156 11.33 -3.24 4.37
CA VAL A 156 10.88 -4.59 4.75
C VAL A 156 9.39 -4.54 5.02
N LEU A 157 8.60 -5.21 4.18
CA LEU A 157 7.15 -5.08 4.15
C LEU A 157 6.50 -6.37 4.64
N GLU A 158 5.87 -6.34 5.81
CA GLU A 158 5.06 -7.45 6.28
C GLU A 158 3.73 -7.49 5.51
N THR A 159 3.47 -8.62 4.83
CA THR A 159 2.22 -8.88 4.13
C THR A 159 1.50 -10.05 4.80
N ALA A 160 0.34 -9.77 5.40
CA ALA A 160 -0.53 -10.82 5.91
C ALA A 160 -1.32 -11.47 4.76
N ARG A 161 -1.66 -12.76 4.93
CA ARG A 161 -2.52 -13.52 4.00
C ARG A 161 -3.81 -12.77 3.63
N GLY A 162 -4.54 -12.25 4.63
CA GLY A 162 -5.77 -11.50 4.38
C GLY A 162 -5.55 -10.25 3.53
N GLY A 163 -4.38 -9.61 3.66
CA GLY A 163 -3.95 -8.51 2.80
C GLY A 163 -3.73 -8.98 1.36
N LEU A 164 -2.98 -10.07 1.18
CA LEU A 164 -2.68 -10.67 -0.13
C LEU A 164 -3.95 -11.06 -0.88
N LEU A 165 -4.88 -11.77 -0.22
CA LEU A 165 -6.14 -12.21 -0.84
C LEU A 165 -7.08 -11.05 -1.20
N ARG A 166 -7.15 -10.02 -0.37
CA ARG A 166 -8.08 -8.90 -0.58
C ARG A 166 -7.53 -7.83 -1.52
N ARG A 167 -6.21 -7.64 -1.53
CA ARG A 167 -5.57 -6.44 -2.09
C ARG A 167 -4.32 -6.74 -2.92
N GLY A 168 -3.87 -7.99 -2.98
CA GLY A 168 -2.64 -8.39 -3.65
C GLY A 168 -1.38 -7.99 -2.89
N LEU A 169 -0.24 -8.06 -3.58
CA LEU A 169 1.06 -7.64 -3.06
C LEU A 169 1.08 -6.13 -2.80
N GLN A 170 1.72 -5.75 -1.69
CA GLN A 170 1.78 -4.36 -1.24
C GLN A 170 2.74 -3.50 -2.07
N ALA A 171 3.71 -4.12 -2.77
CA ALA A 171 4.62 -3.48 -3.69
C ALA A 171 4.68 -4.26 -5.02
N ARG A 172 4.84 -3.54 -6.13
CA ARG A 172 4.95 -4.17 -7.47
C ARG A 172 6.38 -4.63 -7.73
N LEU A 173 7.34 -3.90 -7.17
CA LEU A 173 8.76 -4.16 -7.25
C LEU A 173 9.24 -4.61 -5.88
N ALA A 174 9.86 -5.78 -5.83
CA ALA A 174 10.53 -6.31 -4.66
C ALA A 174 11.74 -7.12 -5.12
N ASP A 175 12.83 -7.03 -4.37
CA ASP A 175 14.07 -7.72 -4.66
C ASP A 175 14.10 -9.10 -4.00
N VAL A 176 13.38 -9.25 -2.87
CA VAL A 176 13.32 -10.49 -2.10
C VAL A 176 11.88 -10.76 -1.65
N GLY A 177 11.40 -11.98 -1.86
CA GLY A 177 10.19 -12.51 -1.25
C GLY A 177 10.54 -13.57 -0.21
N ILE A 178 9.99 -13.46 1.00
CA ILE A 178 10.26 -14.35 2.12
C ILE A 178 8.94 -14.97 2.57
N VAL A 179 8.87 -16.30 2.52
CA VAL A 179 7.77 -17.08 3.10
C VAL A 179 8.33 -17.76 4.34
N THR A 180 7.84 -17.38 5.53
CA THR A 180 8.35 -17.94 6.79
C THR A 180 7.89 -19.38 6.99
N ASN A 181 6.61 -19.66 6.78
CA ASN A 181 5.97 -20.98 6.83
C ASN A 181 4.54 -20.87 6.28
N VAL A 182 3.97 -22.02 5.94
CA VAL A 182 2.55 -22.18 5.62
C VAL A 182 1.99 -23.25 6.56
N GLY A 183 0.98 -22.88 7.33
CA GLY A 183 0.32 -23.78 8.29
C GLY A 183 -1.15 -23.39 8.48
N GLU A 184 -1.90 -24.23 9.18
CA GLU A 184 -3.32 -24.00 9.46
C GLU A 184 -3.52 -22.66 10.17
N ASP A 185 -4.16 -21.72 9.47
CA ASP A 185 -4.47 -20.40 9.98
C ASP A 185 -5.62 -19.78 9.20
N HIS A 186 -6.63 -19.31 9.92
CA HIS A 186 -7.85 -18.74 9.31
C HIS A 186 -8.52 -19.67 8.27
N LEU A 187 -8.53 -20.97 8.60
CA LEU A 187 -9.33 -22.07 8.01
C LEU A 187 -10.79 -21.64 7.74
N GLY A 188 -11.26 -21.60 6.49
CA GLY A 188 -12.65 -21.28 6.14
C GLY A 188 -12.91 -19.82 5.77
N ASP A 189 -11.93 -18.94 5.96
CA ASP A 189 -12.03 -17.54 5.54
C ASP A 189 -11.65 -17.36 4.07
N LEU A 190 -12.30 -16.42 3.38
CA LEU A 190 -11.96 -15.99 2.01
C LEU A 190 -11.84 -17.13 0.98
N GLY A 191 -12.60 -18.22 1.17
CA GLY A 191 -12.64 -19.36 0.25
C GLY A 191 -11.45 -20.33 0.36
N ILE A 192 -10.61 -20.21 1.39
CA ILE A 192 -9.52 -21.16 1.67
C ILE A 192 -9.97 -22.08 2.81
N HIS A 193 -10.03 -23.37 2.53
CA HIS A 193 -10.51 -24.40 3.45
C HIS A 193 -9.42 -25.41 3.84
N THR A 194 -8.30 -25.45 3.11
CA THR A 194 -7.18 -26.36 3.41
C THR A 194 -5.83 -25.63 3.36
N VAL A 195 -4.80 -26.24 3.95
CA VAL A 195 -3.42 -25.70 3.92
C VAL A 195 -2.86 -25.69 2.51
N GLU A 196 -3.23 -26.66 1.67
CA GLU A 196 -2.84 -26.72 0.26
C GLU A 196 -3.40 -25.53 -0.51
N GLN A 197 -4.69 -25.22 -0.30
CA GLN A 197 -5.30 -24.01 -0.87
C GLN A 197 -4.62 -22.74 -0.37
N LEU A 198 -4.18 -22.71 0.90
CA LEU A 198 -3.44 -21.58 1.45
C LEU A 198 -2.07 -21.41 0.79
N ALA A 199 -1.39 -22.50 0.43
CA ALA A 199 -0.08 -22.48 -0.22
C ALA A 199 -0.13 -22.01 -1.69
N GLU A 200 -1.31 -22.06 -2.34
CA GLU A 200 -1.51 -21.58 -3.71
C GLU A 200 -1.66 -20.05 -3.84
N VAL A 201 -1.78 -19.34 -2.70
CA VAL A 201 -1.99 -17.88 -2.61
C VAL A 201 -0.65 -17.13 -2.59
#